data_AF-A0A956RJI4-F1
#
_entry.id   AF-A0A956RJI4-F1
#
_cell.length_a   1.000
_cell.length_b   1.000
_cell.length_c   1.000
_cell.angle_alpha   90.00
_cell.angle_beta   90.00
_cell.angle_gamma   90.00
#
_symmetry.space_group_name_H-M   'P 1'
#
loop_
_entity.id
_entity.type
_entity.pdbx_description
1 polymer ?
#
loop_
_entity_poly.entity_id
_entity_poly.type
_entity_poly.pdbx_seq_one_letter_code
_entity_poly.pdbx_strand_id
1 'polypeptide(L)'
;MRLRLKQVLPVLLGAAVAIPAAVAYADTNGAEGTVESLTVYSSSSTLYTNRRGELKVREQGGTLRQYYFGGTKCSHMNLSTSQVELLARALNNSDVAIVPKYLPGTSGSRCVVGIEFRKPTEGGPS
;
A
#
# COMPACT_ATOMS: atom_id res chain seq x y z
N MET A 1 19.29 50.31 -59.13
CA MET A 1 18.64 49.02 -58.77
C MET A 1 19.47 48.32 -57.70
N ARG A 2 19.10 48.42 -56.41
CA ARG A 2 19.68 47.66 -55.29
C ARG A 2 18.56 47.34 -54.29
N LEU A 3 18.46 46.06 -53.94
CA LEU A 3 17.36 45.38 -53.23
C LEU A 3 17.15 45.89 -51.79
N ARG A 4 15.88 46.07 -51.39
CA ARG A 4 15.46 46.03 -49.98
C ARG A 4 14.93 44.63 -49.66
N LEU A 5 15.77 43.81 -49.03
CA LEU A 5 15.37 42.47 -48.57
C LEU A 5 14.63 42.62 -47.24
N LYS A 6 13.33 42.38 -47.25
CA LYS A 6 12.45 42.41 -46.07
C LYS A 6 12.82 41.24 -45.15
N GLN A 7 13.19 41.54 -43.90
CA GLN A 7 13.45 40.53 -42.87
C GLN A 7 12.11 39.89 -42.46
N VAL A 8 12.01 38.57 -42.68
CA VAL A 8 10.88 37.74 -42.22
C VAL A 8 11.26 37.15 -40.86
N LEU A 9 10.51 37.52 -39.84
CA LEU A 9 10.62 36.99 -38.47
C LEU A 9 10.21 35.50 -38.46
N PRO A 10 11.01 34.56 -37.94
CA PRO A 10 10.57 33.18 -37.80
C PRO A 10 9.71 33.06 -36.52
N VAL A 11 8.44 32.69 -36.71
CA VAL A 11 7.56 32.26 -35.61
C VAL A 11 7.99 30.86 -35.20
N LEU A 12 8.73 30.75 -34.10
CA LEU A 12 9.05 29.48 -33.45
C LEU A 12 7.81 28.96 -32.71
N LEU A 13 7.08 28.05 -33.36
CA LEU A 13 6.00 27.27 -32.75
C LEU A 13 6.61 26.20 -31.82
N GLY A 14 6.71 26.51 -30.53
CA GLY A 14 7.15 25.54 -29.51
C GLY A 14 6.05 24.54 -29.20
N ALA A 15 6.22 23.28 -29.58
CA ALA A 15 5.35 22.18 -29.18
C ALA A 15 5.61 21.84 -27.69
N ALA A 16 4.71 22.27 -26.80
CA ALA A 16 4.72 21.86 -25.40
C ALA A 16 4.30 20.38 -25.31
N VAL A 17 5.28 19.48 -25.18
CA VAL A 17 5.05 18.06 -24.89
C VAL A 17 4.55 17.96 -23.44
N ALA A 18 3.25 17.72 -23.27
CA ALA A 18 2.68 17.40 -21.97
C ALA A 18 3.12 15.98 -21.58
N ILE A 19 4.15 15.89 -20.75
CA ILE A 19 4.56 14.63 -20.14
C ILE A 19 3.51 14.30 -19.07
N PRO A 20 2.79 13.15 -19.15
CA PRO A 20 1.90 12.75 -18.07
C PRO A 20 2.75 12.50 -16.82
N ALA A 21 2.52 13.29 -15.77
CA ALA A 21 3.13 13.06 -14.47
C ALA A 21 2.59 11.74 -13.91
N ALA A 22 3.43 10.71 -13.85
CA ALA A 22 3.12 9.50 -13.12
C ALA A 22 2.99 9.86 -11.64
N VAL A 23 1.75 9.93 -11.15
CA VAL A 23 1.47 10.10 -9.71
C VAL A 23 1.87 8.82 -8.98
N ALA A 24 3.03 8.84 -8.33
CA ALA A 24 3.38 7.83 -7.34
C ALA A 24 2.44 8.03 -6.15
N TYR A 25 1.51 7.09 -5.94
CA TYR A 25 0.72 7.07 -4.71
C TYR A 25 1.67 6.72 -3.56
N ALA A 26 1.86 7.65 -2.63
CA ALA A 26 2.51 7.37 -1.37
C ALA A 26 1.69 6.33 -0.59
N ASP A 27 2.38 5.50 0.18
CA ASP A 27 1.75 4.51 1.05
C ASP A 27 0.77 5.19 2.02
N THR A 28 -0.42 4.62 2.17
CA THR A 28 -1.41 5.12 3.13
C THR A 28 -1.21 4.44 4.47
N ASN A 29 -1.19 5.22 5.54
CA ASN A 29 -1.20 4.69 6.91
C ASN A 29 -2.60 4.18 7.26
N GLY A 30 -2.69 2.93 7.71
CA GLY A 30 -3.83 2.42 8.46
C GLY A 30 -3.88 2.99 9.87
N ALA A 31 -4.99 2.73 10.58
CA ALA A 31 -5.07 3.04 12.00
C ALA A 31 -4.21 2.08 12.83
N GLU A 32 -3.74 2.56 13.98
CA GLU A 32 -3.05 1.74 14.97
C GLU A 32 -4.02 0.71 15.57
N GLY A 33 -3.54 -0.52 15.77
CA GLY A 33 -4.32 -1.59 16.36
C GLY A 33 -3.51 -2.84 16.64
N THR A 34 -4.16 -3.87 17.16
CA THR A 34 -3.54 -5.19 17.41
C THR A 34 -3.90 -6.17 16.31
N VAL A 35 -3.04 -7.15 16.08
CA VAL A 35 -3.31 -8.22 15.11
C VAL A 35 -4.40 -9.13 15.68
N GLU A 36 -5.57 -9.15 15.06
CA GLU A 36 -6.69 -10.01 15.46
C GLU A 36 -6.59 -11.39 14.79
N SER A 37 -6.20 -11.42 13.51
CA SER A 37 -6.03 -12.68 12.79
C SER A 37 -5.04 -12.52 11.65
N LEU A 38 -4.25 -13.57 11.41
CA LEU A 38 -3.38 -13.69 10.25
C LEU A 38 -3.71 -15.01 9.53
N THR A 39 -4.00 -14.93 8.23
CA THR A 39 -4.19 -16.10 7.37
C THR A 39 -3.16 -16.09 6.26
N VAL A 40 -2.49 -17.23 6.04
CA VAL A 40 -1.54 -17.43 4.95
C VAL A 40 -2.00 -18.63 4.14
N TYR A 41 -2.22 -18.43 2.85
CA TYR A 41 -2.61 -19.48 1.92
C TYR A 41 -1.37 -20.12 1.31
N SER A 42 -1.32 -21.44 1.28
CA SER A 42 -0.35 -22.20 0.49
C SER A 42 -0.76 -22.24 -0.99
N SER A 43 0.17 -22.60 -1.87
CA SER A 43 -0.08 -22.77 -3.31
C SER A 43 -1.17 -23.80 -3.65
N SER A 44 -1.49 -24.72 -2.72
CA SER A 44 -2.57 -25.70 -2.89
C SER A 44 -3.97 -25.14 -2.60
N SER A 45 -4.08 -23.94 -2.02
CA SER A 45 -5.37 -23.30 -1.77
C SER A 45 -5.96 -22.73 -3.06
N THR A 46 -7.26 -22.93 -3.28
CA THR A 46 -8.00 -22.29 -4.39
C THR A 46 -8.00 -20.76 -4.31
N LEU A 47 -7.73 -20.20 -3.12
CA LEU A 47 -7.65 -18.77 -2.89
C LEU A 47 -6.26 -18.18 -3.20
N TYR A 48 -5.21 -19.01 -3.30
CA TYR A 48 -3.83 -18.56 -3.39
C TYR A 48 -3.56 -17.62 -4.57
N THR A 49 -4.12 -17.94 -5.73
CA THR A 49 -4.00 -17.13 -6.94
C THR A 49 -4.67 -15.77 -6.77
N ASN A 50 -5.80 -15.71 -6.04
CA ASN A 50 -6.49 -14.47 -5.75
C ASN A 50 -5.73 -13.64 -4.70
N ARG A 51 -5.31 -14.27 -3.59
CA ARG A 51 -4.59 -13.64 -2.48
C ARG A 51 -3.74 -14.67 -1.76
N ARG A 52 -2.54 -14.27 -1.35
CA ARG A 52 -1.62 -15.17 -0.62
C ARG A 52 -1.82 -15.10 0.88
N GLY A 53 -2.45 -14.04 1.38
CA GLY A 53 -2.90 -13.99 2.75
C GLY A 53 -3.76 -12.80 3.09
N GLU A 54 -4.19 -12.79 4.34
CA GLU A 54 -5.10 -11.82 4.93
C GLU A 54 -4.63 -11.45 6.33
N LEU A 55 -4.70 -10.16 6.64
CA LEU A 55 -4.41 -9.61 7.95
C LEU A 55 -5.65 -8.88 8.45
N LYS A 56 -6.16 -9.22 9.63
CA LYS A 56 -7.18 -8.44 10.31
C LYS A 56 -6.58 -7.75 11.52
N VAL A 57 -6.85 -6.46 11.64
CA VAL A 57 -6.35 -5.60 12.71
C VAL A 57 -7.54 -5.04 13.46
N ARG A 58 -7.56 -5.20 14.79
CA ARG A 58 -8.52 -4.52 15.66
C ARG A 58 -7.95 -3.14 15.98
N GLU A 59 -8.51 -2.12 15.34
CA GLU A 59 -8.13 -0.72 15.55
C GLU A 59 -8.52 -0.28 16.98
N GLN A 60 -7.85 0.73 17.55
CA GLN A 60 -8.13 1.21 18.92
C GLN A 60 -9.60 1.61 19.16
N GLY A 61 -10.35 1.99 18.11
CA GLY A 61 -11.79 2.24 18.18
C GLY A 61 -12.69 1.00 18.11
N GLY A 62 -12.13 -0.21 18.21
CA GLY A 62 -12.84 -1.48 18.10
C GLY A 62 -13.16 -1.93 16.67
N THR A 63 -12.96 -1.06 15.67
CA THR A 63 -13.17 -1.39 14.26
C THR A 63 -12.23 -2.51 13.82
N LEU A 64 -12.79 -3.59 13.29
CA LEU A 64 -12.02 -4.67 12.69
C LEU A 64 -11.74 -4.36 11.22
N ARG A 65 -10.47 -4.12 10.89
CA ARG A 65 -10.03 -3.78 9.54
C ARG A 65 -9.34 -4.95 8.88
N GLN A 66 -9.72 -5.24 7.64
CA GLN A 66 -9.11 -6.30 6.83
C GLN A 66 -8.16 -5.72 5.79
N TYR A 67 -6.99 -6.35 5.69
CA TYR A 67 -5.94 -6.10 4.72
C TYR A 67 -5.57 -7.41 4.01
N TYR A 68 -4.95 -7.29 2.84
CA TYR A 68 -4.59 -8.40 1.96
C TYR A 68 -3.14 -8.28 1.52
N PHE A 69 -2.54 -9.39 1.10
CA PHE A 69 -1.24 -9.39 0.42
C PHE A 69 -1.14 -10.55 -0.59
N GLY A 70 -0.38 -10.30 -1.65
CA GLY A 70 -0.11 -11.20 -2.76
C GLY A 70 -1.33 -11.53 -3.62
N GLY A 71 -1.09 -12.35 -4.65
CA GLY A 71 -2.11 -12.78 -5.61
C GLY A 71 -2.60 -11.65 -6.52
N THR A 72 -3.62 -11.92 -7.31
CA THR A 72 -4.21 -10.93 -8.23
C THR A 72 -4.87 -9.76 -7.51
N LYS A 73 -5.37 -9.97 -6.28
CA LYS A 73 -5.98 -8.93 -5.43
C LYS A 73 -4.98 -7.85 -5.04
N CYS A 74 -3.72 -8.24 -4.82
CA CYS A 74 -2.61 -7.37 -4.44
C CYS A 74 -1.40 -7.64 -5.33
N SER A 75 -1.56 -7.38 -6.63
CA SER A 75 -0.50 -7.64 -7.62
C SER A 75 0.79 -6.91 -7.25
N HIS A 76 1.91 -7.62 -7.26
CA HIS A 76 3.25 -7.14 -6.86
C HIS A 76 3.40 -6.68 -5.40
N MET A 77 2.34 -6.73 -4.58
CA MET A 77 2.35 -6.34 -3.18
C MET A 77 2.24 -7.58 -2.31
N ASN A 78 3.38 -8.22 -2.07
CA ASN A 78 3.46 -9.42 -1.24
C ASN A 78 4.35 -9.19 -0.03
N LEU A 79 4.00 -9.80 1.10
CA LEU A 79 4.87 -9.82 2.26
C LEU A 79 5.94 -10.90 2.09
N SER A 80 7.14 -10.63 2.59
CA SER A 80 8.18 -11.65 2.73
C SER A 80 7.80 -12.64 3.84
N THR A 81 8.40 -13.83 3.82
CA THR A 81 8.25 -14.81 4.90
C THR A 81 8.60 -14.21 6.26
N SER A 82 9.68 -13.42 6.35
CA SER A 82 10.09 -12.76 7.60
C SER A 82 9.06 -11.74 8.10
N GLN A 83 8.40 -10.99 7.21
CA GLN A 83 7.33 -10.06 7.61
C GLN A 83 6.10 -10.82 8.12
N VAL A 84 5.74 -11.94 7.49
CA VAL A 84 4.64 -12.81 7.94
C VAL A 84 4.96 -13.42 9.30
N GLU A 85 6.19 -13.85 9.54
CA GLU A 85 6.63 -14.35 10.85
C GLU A 85 6.56 -13.28 11.95
N LEU A 86 6.94 -12.03 11.64
CA LEU A 86 6.82 -10.91 12.58
C LEU A 86 5.34 -10.62 12.92
N LEU A 87 4.44 -10.68 11.93
CA LEU A 87 3.00 -10.58 12.18
C LEU A 87 2.47 -11.73 13.03
N ALA A 88 2.95 -12.96 12.80
CA ALA A 88 2.57 -14.12 13.61
C ALA A 88 3.04 -13.99 15.07
N ARG A 89 4.20 -13.36 15.30
CA ARG A 89 4.65 -13.01 16.66
C ARG A 89 3.78 -11.95 17.30
N ALA A 90 3.41 -10.89 16.55
CA ALA A 90 2.50 -9.86 17.04
C ALA A 90 1.09 -10.38 17.33
N LEU A 91 0.59 -11.35 16.56
CA LEU A 91 -0.69 -12.02 16.83
C LEU A 91 -0.71 -12.70 18.22
N ASN A 92 0.44 -13.19 18.70
CA ASN A 92 0.56 -13.85 19.99
C ASN A 92 1.01 -12.89 21.12
N ASN A 93 1.08 -11.57 20.85
CA ASN A 93 1.53 -10.59 21.82
C ASN A 93 0.63 -9.36 21.83
N SER A 94 -0.24 -9.26 22.83
CA SER A 94 -1.14 -8.11 23.03
C SER A 94 -0.40 -6.80 23.30
N ASP A 95 0.86 -6.87 23.73
CA ASP A 95 1.71 -5.72 24.03
C ASP A 95 2.44 -5.20 22.79
N VAL A 96 1.96 -5.55 21.59
CA VAL A 96 2.47 -5.06 20.32
C VAL A 96 1.31 -4.48 19.52
N ALA A 97 1.36 -3.17 19.31
CA ALA A 97 0.50 -2.48 18.35
C ALA A 97 1.19 -2.47 16.97
N ILE A 98 0.39 -2.44 15.92
CA ILE A 98 0.87 -2.27 14.55
C ILE A 98 0.16 -1.12 13.84
N VAL A 99 0.88 -0.48 12.92
CA VAL A 99 0.34 0.47 11.95
C VAL A 99 0.59 -0.08 10.55
N PRO A 100 -0.42 -0.68 9.90
CA PRO A 100 -0.28 -1.17 8.52
C PRO A 100 -0.04 -0.01 7.56
N LYS A 101 0.89 -0.15 6.63
CA LYS A 101 1.04 0.71 5.45
C LYS A 101 0.42 -0.02 4.27
N TYR A 102 -0.46 0.64 3.52
CA TYR A 102 -1.19 -0.01 2.43
C TYR A 102 -1.30 0.86 1.19
N LEU A 103 -1.43 0.18 0.05
CA LEU A 103 -1.85 0.77 -1.22
C LEU A 103 -3.17 0.15 -1.67
N PRO A 104 -3.95 0.84 -2.53
CA PRO A 104 -5.16 0.27 -3.10
C PRO A 104 -4.81 -0.86 -4.08
N GLY A 105 -5.47 -2.01 -3.90
CA GLY A 105 -5.47 -3.12 -4.85
C GLY A 105 -6.77 -3.22 -5.63
N THR A 106 -7.00 -4.38 -6.25
CA THR A 106 -8.22 -4.64 -7.02
C THR A 106 -9.47 -4.42 -6.18
N SER A 107 -10.48 -3.76 -6.76
CA SER A 107 -11.76 -3.46 -6.12
C SER A 107 -11.63 -2.68 -4.80
N GLY A 108 -10.63 -1.82 -4.67
CA GLY A 108 -10.42 -1.00 -3.47
C GLY A 108 -9.89 -1.77 -2.26
N SER A 109 -9.33 -2.96 -2.47
CA SER A 109 -8.71 -3.76 -1.41
C SER A 109 -7.53 -3.02 -0.78
N ARG A 110 -7.33 -3.15 0.53
CA ARG A 110 -6.14 -2.59 1.21
C ARG A 110 -5.01 -3.61 1.13
N CYS A 111 -4.03 -3.35 0.28
CA CYS A 111 -2.89 -4.23 0.08
C CYS A 111 -1.73 -3.79 0.97
N VAL A 112 -1.31 -4.63 1.92
CA VAL A 112 -0.22 -4.32 2.83
C VAL A 112 1.09 -4.25 2.06
N VAL A 113 1.79 -3.14 2.21
CA VAL A 113 3.13 -2.90 1.63
C VAL A 113 4.18 -2.64 2.70
N GLY A 114 3.76 -2.40 3.95
CA GLY A 114 4.65 -2.24 5.09
C GLY A 114 3.91 -2.39 6.41
N ILE A 115 4.65 -2.66 7.48
CA ILE A 115 4.10 -2.77 8.83
C ILE A 115 5.08 -2.05 9.76
N GLU A 116 4.56 -1.12 10.55
CA GLU A 116 5.27 -0.49 11.64
C GLU A 116 4.83 -1.14 12.95
N PHE A 117 5.77 -1.62 13.76
CA PHE A 117 5.50 -2.23 15.07
C PHE A 117 5.76 -1.20 16.17
N ARG A 118 4.87 -1.13 17.15
CA ARG A 118 4.93 -0.17 18.25
C ARG A 118 4.61 -0.88 19.57
N LYS A 119 5.08 -0.26 20.66
CA LYS A 119 4.48 -0.53 21.97
C LYS A 119 3.07 0.08 21.99
N PRO A 120 2.08 -0.56 22.61
CA PRO A 120 0.78 0.06 22.85
C PRO A 120 0.99 1.39 23.55
N THR A 121 0.26 2.41 23.12
CA THR A 121 0.22 3.67 23.84
C THR A 121 -0.42 3.39 25.21
N GLU A 122 0.37 3.46 26.28
CA GLU A 122 -0.12 3.28 27.66
C GLU A 122 -1.22 4.33 27.93
N GLY A 123 -2.48 3.91 28.04
CA GLY A 123 -3.60 4.82 28.35
C GLY A 123 -4.97 4.59 27.68
N GLY A 124 -5.21 3.50 26.95
CA GLY A 124 -6.55 3.17 26.41
C GLY A 124 -7.40 2.38 27.43
N PRO A 125 -8.73 2.64 27.55
CA PRO A 125 -9.54 2.17 28.66
C PRO A 125 -9.64 0.64 28.69
N SER A 126 -9.38 0.09 29.88
CA SER A 126 -9.67 -1.29 30.27
C SER A 126 -11.16 -1.59 30.26
#